data_AF-A0A2E6JDH4-F1
#
_entry.id   AF-A0A2E6JDH4-F1
#
_cell.length_a   1.000
_cell.length_b   1.000
_cell.length_c   1.000
_cell.angle_alpha   90.00
_cell.angle_beta   90.00
_cell.angle_gamma   90.00
#
_symmetry.space_group_name_H-M   'P 1'
#
loop_
_entity.id
_entity.type
_entity.pdbx_description
1 polymer ?
#
loop_
_entity_poly.entity_id
_entity_poly.type
_entity_poly.pdbx_seq_one_letter_code
_entity_poly.pdbx_strand_id
1 'polypeptide(L)'
;MGMFVARVSEGRTIRQIILGVIGYGSAGCALFFIVLGNFSLSLQLEGTYSLVSKVGEGMSPAVIMSEVISFLPYSKIWLAYLAVIGLIFTATTYDSASYVLASGSSKGFGKSRQPPRWLRVFWA
;
A
#
# COMPACT_ATOMS: atom_id res chain seq x y z
N MET A 1 2.44 -2.39 11.66
CA MET A 1 1.39 -3.33 11.20
C MET A 1 0.93 -4.33 12.26
N GLY A 2 1.80 -5.12 12.91
CA GLY A 2 1.37 -6.14 13.89
C GLY A 2 0.52 -5.60 15.06
N MET A 3 0.90 -4.46 15.65
CA MET A 3 0.10 -3.82 16.71
C MET A 3 -1.28 -3.34 16.24
N PHE A 4 -1.41 -2.90 14.99
CA PHE A 4 -2.70 -2.49 14.42
C PHE A 4 -3.64 -3.69 14.28
N VAL A 5 -3.13 -4.78 13.68
CA VAL A 5 -3.89 -6.03 13.52
C VAL A 5 -4.32 -6.58 14.87
N ALA A 6 -3.42 -6.57 15.88
CA ALA A 6 -3.72 -7.05 17.22
C ALA A 6 -4.87 -6.25 17.89
N ARG A 7 -4.93 -4.93 17.70
CA ARG A 7 -5.98 -4.09 18.27
C ARG A 7 -7.34 -4.26 17.59
N VAL A 8 -7.36 -4.31 16.26
CA VAL A 8 -8.63 -4.46 15.51
C VAL A 8 -9.18 -5.89 15.62
N SER A 9 -8.35 -6.85 16.04
CA SER A 9 -8.73 -8.26 16.18
C SER A 9 -9.14 -8.69 17.59
N GLU A 10 -9.47 -7.74 18.48
CA GLU A 10 -9.92 -8.05 19.84
C GLU A 10 -11.14 -8.99 19.82
N GLY A 11 -11.10 -10.06 20.61
CA GLY A 11 -12.15 -11.09 20.67
C GLY A 11 -12.10 -12.16 19.58
N ARG A 12 -11.13 -12.15 18.65
CA ARG A 12 -10.96 -13.21 17.63
C ARG A 12 -9.97 -14.29 18.05
N THR A 13 -10.17 -15.51 17.56
CA THR A 13 -9.19 -16.59 17.75
C THR A 13 -7.94 -16.36 16.90
N ILE A 14 -6.78 -16.83 17.36
CA ILE A 14 -5.51 -16.72 16.62
C ILE A 14 -5.63 -17.31 15.22
N ARG A 15 -6.31 -18.45 15.08
CA ARG A 15 -6.54 -19.11 13.78
C ARG A 15 -7.33 -18.22 12.82
N GLN A 16 -8.38 -17.55 13.28
CA GLN A 16 -9.16 -16.61 12.47
C GLN A 16 -8.33 -15.40 12.03
N ILE A 17 -7.47 -14.88 12.91
CA ILE A 17 -6.59 -13.74 12.60
C ILE A 17 -5.60 -14.14 11.51
N ILE A 18 -4.91 -15.27 11.66
CA ILE A 18 -3.91 -15.73 10.69
C ILE A 18 -4.56 -15.96 9.33
N LEU A 19 -5.65 -16.73 9.27
CA LEU A 19 -6.33 -17.03 8.02
C LEU A 19 -6.93 -15.77 7.37
N GLY A 20 -7.48 -14.85 8.16
CA GLY A 20 -8.02 -13.59 7.66
C GLY A 20 -6.93 -12.69 7.07
N VAL A 21 -5.83 -12.48 7.79
CA VAL A 21 -4.73 -11.62 7.33
C VAL A 21 -4.07 -12.18 6.08
N ILE A 22 -3.76 -13.48 6.06
CA ILE A 22 -3.14 -14.13 4.90
C ILE A 22 -4.12 -14.17 3.72
N GLY A 23 -5.38 -14.58 3.96
CA GLY A 23 -6.38 -14.73 2.92
C GLY A 23 -6.72 -13.41 2.24
N TYR A 24 -7.22 -12.43 3.00
CA TYR A 24 -7.61 -11.13 2.43
C TYR A 24 -6.41 -10.33 1.94
N GLY A 25 -5.27 -10.39 2.64
CA GLY A 25 -4.04 -9.73 2.20
C GLY A 25 -3.54 -10.27 0.86
N SER A 26 -3.46 -11.60 0.73
CA SER A 26 -3.01 -12.23 -0.52
C SER A 26 -4.00 -12.02 -1.65
N ALA A 27 -5.31 -12.10 -1.39
CA ALA A 27 -6.33 -11.87 -2.40
C ALA A 27 -6.25 -10.44 -2.97
N GLY A 28 -6.05 -9.44 -2.11
CA GLY A 28 -5.85 -8.05 -2.54
C GLY A 28 -4.62 -7.88 -3.44
N CYS A 29 -3.49 -8.45 -3.04
CA CYS A 29 -2.27 -8.44 -3.87
C CYS A 29 -2.48 -9.16 -5.20
N ALA A 30 -3.12 -10.34 -5.18
CA ALA A 30 -3.41 -11.12 -6.38
C ALA A 30 -4.29 -10.32 -7.35
N LEU A 31 -5.37 -9.70 -6.87
CA LEU A 31 -6.24 -8.86 -7.68
C LEU A 31 -5.48 -7.69 -8.32
N PHE A 32 -4.59 -7.04 -7.57
CA PHE A 32 -3.77 -5.95 -8.10
C PHE A 32 -2.90 -6.42 -9.29
N PHE A 33 -2.19 -7.54 -9.13
CA PHE A 33 -1.35 -8.09 -10.20
C PHE A 33 -2.16 -8.63 -11.38
N ILE A 34 -3.32 -9.26 -11.12
CA ILE A 34 -4.20 -9.77 -12.16
C ILE A 34 -4.74 -8.62 -13.02
N VAL A 35 -5.09 -7.48 -12.43
CA VAL A 35 -5.64 -6.35 -13.18
C VAL A 35 -4.54 -5.52 -13.84
N LEU A 36 -3.66 -4.90 -13.04
CA LEU A 36 -2.67 -3.96 -13.57
C LEU A 36 -1.47 -4.65 -14.21
N GLY A 37 -1.06 -5.79 -13.65
CA GLY A 37 0.03 -6.58 -14.21
C GLY A 37 -0.34 -7.19 -15.56
N ASN A 38 -1.53 -7.79 -15.66
CA ASN A 38 -2.01 -8.35 -16.93
C ASN A 38 -2.29 -7.26 -17.97
N PHE A 39 -2.82 -6.10 -17.56
CA PHE A 39 -2.98 -4.96 -18.48
C PHE A 39 -1.63 -4.51 -19.05
N SER A 40 -0.62 -4.32 -18.21
CA SER A 40 0.74 -4.00 -18.65
C SER A 40 1.30 -5.08 -19.59
N LEU A 41 1.10 -6.35 -19.25
CA LEU A 41 1.55 -7.49 -20.05
C LEU A 41 0.88 -7.54 -21.43
N SER A 42 -0.42 -7.24 -21.51
CA SER A 42 -1.16 -7.20 -22.78
C SER A 42 -0.57 -6.18 -23.75
N LEU A 43 -0.20 -4.98 -23.26
CA LEU A 43 0.46 -3.94 -24.06
C LEU A 43 1.84 -4.38 -24.59
N GLN A 44 2.58 -5.19 -23.82
CA GLN A 44 3.86 -5.76 -24.24
C GLN A 44 3.67 -6.83 -25.32
N LEU A 45 2.65 -7.69 -25.18
CA LEU A 45 2.37 -8.79 -26.11
C LEU A 45 1.81 -8.27 -27.44
N GLU A 46 1.00 -7.21 -27.41
CA GLU A 46 0.46 -6.55 -28.60
C GLU A 46 1.52 -5.71 -29.34
N GLY A 47 2.70 -5.49 -28.74
CA GLY A 47 3.77 -4.67 -29.32
C GLY A 47 3.52 -3.15 -29.22
N THR A 48 2.44 -2.74 -28.55
CA THR A 48 2.05 -1.34 -28.38
C THR A 48 2.98 -0.58 -27.44
N TYR A 49 3.52 -1.26 -26.42
CA TYR A 49 4.47 -0.66 -25.47
C TYR A 49 5.50 -1.68 -24.98
N SER A 50 6.79 -1.39 -25.17
CA SER A 50 7.89 -2.30 -24.79
C SER A 50 8.37 -2.05 -23.35
N LEU A 51 7.62 -2.56 -22.37
CA LEU A 51 7.99 -2.55 -20.96
C LEU A 51 9.39 -3.11 -20.68
N VAL A 52 9.75 -4.24 -21.30
CA VAL A 52 11.05 -4.90 -21.04
C VAL A 52 12.23 -3.98 -21.41
N SER A 53 12.11 -3.25 -22.52
CA SER A 53 13.13 -2.28 -22.93
C SER A 53 13.23 -1.12 -21.94
N LYS A 54 12.10 -0.59 -21.49
CA LYS A 54 12.02 0.56 -20.56
C LYS A 54 12.59 0.23 -19.17
N VAL A 55 12.34 -0.99 -18.69
CA VAL A 55 12.97 -1.49 -17.47
C VAL A 55 14.48 -1.66 -17.67
N GLY A 56 14.92 -2.17 -18.83
CA GLY A 56 16.33 -2.31 -19.17
C GLY A 56 17.08 -0.97 -19.28
N GLU A 57 16.37 0.10 -19.68
CA GLU A 57 16.88 1.48 -19.69
C GLU A 57 16.99 2.11 -18.28
N GLY A 58 16.57 1.40 -17.22
CA GLY A 58 16.62 1.90 -15.84
C GLY A 58 15.52 2.90 -15.50
N MET A 59 14.43 2.93 -16.28
CA MET A 59 13.31 3.81 -16.01
C MET A 59 12.65 3.46 -14.67
N SER A 60 12.26 4.50 -13.92
CA SER A 60 11.57 4.31 -12.63
C SER A 60 10.25 3.55 -12.82
N PRO A 61 9.93 2.56 -11.96
CA PRO A 61 8.66 1.84 -12.01
C PRO A 61 7.43 2.75 -11.95
N ALA A 62 7.53 3.90 -11.26
CA ALA A 62 6.45 4.89 -11.20
C ALA A 62 6.18 5.55 -12.55
N VAL A 63 7.25 5.85 -13.31
CA VAL A 63 7.14 6.43 -14.65
C VAL A 63 6.55 5.39 -15.61
N ILE A 64 7.05 4.16 -15.57
CA ILE A 64 6.54 3.05 -16.39
C ILE A 64 5.03 2.86 -16.15
N MET A 65 4.58 2.86 -14.89
CA MET A 65 3.15 2.75 -14.60
C MET A 65 2.35 3.94 -15.11
N SER A 66 2.87 5.17 -14.98
CA SER A 66 2.18 6.35 -15.52
C SER A 66 2.01 6.29 -17.04
N GLU A 67 3.00 5.76 -17.76
CA GLU A 67 2.92 5.55 -19.22
C GLU A 67 1.94 4.43 -19.57
N VAL A 68 1.92 3.32 -18.82
CA VAL A 68 0.92 2.25 -19.01
C VAL A 68 -0.50 2.78 -18.85
N ILE A 69 -0.77 3.59 -17.82
CA ILE A 69 -2.10 4.17 -17.57
C ILE A 69 -2.48 5.18 -18.66
N SER A 70 -1.51 5.75 -19.38
CA SER A 70 -1.78 6.68 -20.47
C SER A 70 -2.53 6.05 -21.64
N PHE A 71 -2.45 4.72 -21.80
CA PHE A 71 -3.19 3.96 -22.80
C PHE A 71 -4.67 3.75 -22.47
N LEU A 72 -5.12 4.05 -21.23
CA LEU A 72 -6.55 4.01 -20.89
C LEU A 72 -7.29 5.25 -21.43
N PRO A 73 -8.57 5.10 -21.82
CA PRO A 73 -9.42 6.26 -22.07
C PRO A 73 -9.54 7.09 -20.78
N TYR A 74 -9.50 8.42 -20.93
CA TYR A 74 -9.49 9.36 -19.80
C TYR A 74 -8.30 9.20 -18.84
N SER A 75 -7.12 8.86 -19.36
CA SER A 75 -5.89 8.64 -18.57
C SER A 75 -5.59 9.68 -17.49
N LYS A 76 -5.83 10.97 -17.75
CA LYS A 76 -5.64 12.05 -16.75
C LYS A 76 -6.47 11.84 -15.48
N ILE A 77 -7.69 11.31 -15.60
CA ILE A 77 -8.58 11.04 -14.46
C ILE A 77 -8.01 9.86 -13.65
N TRP A 78 -7.60 8.78 -14.34
CA TRP A 78 -7.03 7.60 -13.69
C TRP A 78 -5.69 7.90 -12.99
N LEU A 79 -4.83 8.73 -13.60
CA LEU A 79 -3.60 9.20 -12.99
C LEU A 79 -3.87 10.05 -11.74
N ALA A 80 -4.84 10.98 -11.80
CA ALA A 80 -5.24 11.76 -10.63
C ALA A 80 -5.80 10.87 -9.52
N TYR A 81 -6.62 9.88 -9.87
CA TYR A 81 -7.17 8.91 -8.93
C TYR A 81 -6.08 8.09 -8.23
N LEU A 82 -5.11 7.57 -8.98
CA LEU A 82 -3.99 6.82 -8.42
C LEU A 82 -3.06 7.69 -7.56
N ALA A 83 -2.85 8.95 -7.95
CA ALA A 83 -2.09 9.90 -7.14
C ALA A 83 -2.78 10.15 -5.79
N VAL A 84 -4.10 10.35 -5.77
CA VAL A 84 -4.88 10.55 -4.54
C VAL A 84 -4.84 9.30 -3.66
N ILE A 85 -5.06 8.11 -4.23
CA ILE A 85 -4.98 6.85 -3.47
C ILE A 85 -3.58 6.61 -2.92
N GLY A 86 -2.54 6.85 -3.74
CA GLY A 86 -1.16 6.72 -3.31
C GLY A 86 -0.84 7.66 -2.15
N LEU A 87 -1.33 8.90 -2.20
CA LEU A 87 -1.19 9.88 -1.12
C LEU A 87 -1.90 9.40 0.16
N ILE A 88 -3.15 8.96 0.06
CA ILE A 88 -3.91 8.44 1.21
C ILE A 88 -3.23 7.20 1.81
N PHE A 89 -2.76 6.29 0.96
CA PHE A 89 -2.08 5.07 1.40
C PHE A 89 -0.77 5.39 2.12
N THR A 90 0.00 6.34 1.57
CA THR A 90 1.26 6.80 2.16
C THR A 90 0.99 7.48 3.50
N ALA A 91 0.05 8.43 3.55
CA ALA A 91 -0.33 9.12 4.77
C ALA A 91 -0.80 8.15 5.88
N THR A 92 -1.63 7.17 5.53
CA THR A 92 -2.11 6.15 6.47
C THR A 92 -0.98 5.23 6.95
N THR A 93 -0.03 4.93 6.07
CA THR A 93 1.16 4.13 6.40
C THR A 93 2.08 4.86 7.38
N TYR A 94 2.36 6.14 7.13
CA TYR A 94 3.15 6.98 8.03
C TYR A 94 2.46 7.21 9.39
N ASP A 95 1.15 7.45 9.41
CA ASP A 95 0.38 7.57 10.65
C ASP A 95 0.47 6.27 11.48
N SER A 96 0.31 5.11 10.82
CA SER A 96 0.43 3.80 11.48
C SER A 96 1.85 3.51 11.98
N ALA A 97 2.88 3.91 11.23
CA ALA A 97 4.29 3.70 11.60
C ALA A 97 4.70 4.59 12.78
N SER A 98 4.42 5.89 12.70
CA SER A 98 4.69 6.85 13.77
C SER A 98 3.94 6.50 15.06
N TYR A 99 2.71 5.99 14.96
CA TYR A 99 1.96 5.48 16.10
C TYR A 99 2.67 4.33 16.80
N VAL A 100 3.17 3.36 16.05
CA VAL A 100 3.88 2.17 16.56
C VAL A 100 5.19 2.58 17.23
N LEU A 101 5.96 3.46 16.60
CA LEU A 101 7.23 3.97 17.13
C LEU A 101 7.02 4.80 18.41
N ALA A 102 6.03 5.69 18.41
CA ALA A 102 5.68 6.48 19.59
C ALA A 102 5.15 5.62 20.74
N SER A 103 4.43 4.53 20.43
CA SER A 103 3.95 3.58 21.44
C SER A 103 5.09 2.76 22.04
N GLY A 104 6.07 2.35 21.24
CA GLY A 104 7.24 1.57 21.70
C GLY A 104 8.29 2.40 22.44
N SER A 105 8.42 3.69 22.11
CA SER A 105 9.39 4.61 22.73
C SER A 105 8.87 5.29 24.01
N SER A 106 7.63 5.02 24.42
CA SER A 106 7.05 5.60 25.63
C SER A 106 6.98 4.61 26.79
N LYS A 107 7.41 5.04 27.98
CA LYS A 107 7.32 4.26 29.23
C LYS A 107 6.04 4.64 30.00
N GLY A 108 5.26 3.64 30.40
CA GLY A 108 4.25 3.81 31.46
C GLY A 108 2.84 4.22 31.04
N PHE A 109 2.27 3.63 29.99
CA PHE A 109 0.84 3.78 29.70
C PHE A 109 0.04 2.54 30.07
N GLY A 110 -1.04 2.74 30.84
CA GLY A 110 -2.08 1.74 31.02
C GLY A 110 -2.76 1.40 29.68
N LYS A 111 -3.35 0.20 29.58
CA LYS A 111 -3.90 -0.46 28.37
C LYS A 111 -4.69 0.41 27.37
N SER A 112 -5.17 1.59 27.75
CA SER A 112 -6.12 2.44 26.99
C SER A 112 -5.56 3.79 26.51
N ARG A 113 -4.35 4.22 26.91
CA ARG A 113 -3.88 5.58 26.60
C ARG A 113 -3.06 5.66 25.31
N GLN A 114 -3.40 6.60 24.43
CA GLN A 114 -2.67 6.86 23.19
C GLN A 114 -1.31 7.51 23.47
N PRO A 115 -0.27 7.24 22.66
CA PRO A 115 1.01 7.91 22.79
C PRO A 115 0.85 9.44 22.59
N PRO A 116 1.68 10.25 23.28
CA PRO A 116 1.62 11.70 23.21
C PRO A 116 1.76 12.18 21.76
N ARG A 117 0.94 13.16 21.37
CA ARG A 117 0.85 13.65 19.99
C ARG A 117 2.18 14.19 19.45
N TRP A 118 2.94 14.90 20.29
CA TRP A 118 4.29 15.39 19.96
C TRP A 118 5.22 14.25 19.54
N LEU A 119 5.22 13.14 20.28
CA LEU A 119 6.08 11.99 19.97
C LEU A 119 5.67 11.32 18.67
N ARG A 120 4.38 11.31 18.34
CA ARG A 120 3.90 10.84 17.03
C ARG A 120 4.38 11.74 15.89
N VAL A 121 4.30 13.05 16.04
CA VAL A 121 4.79 14.01 15.02
C VAL A 121 6.32 13.90 14.85
N PHE A 122 7.06 13.66 15.93
CA PHE A 122 8.51 13.43 15.85
C PHE A 122 8.87 12.19 15.00
N TRP A 123 8.03 11.16 15.00
CA TRP A 123 8.25 9.90 14.28
C TRP A 123 7.52 9.80 12.92
N ALA A 124 6.74 10.81 12.54
CA ALA A 124 6.00 10.85 11.27
C ALA A 124 6.88 11.43 10.16
#